data_AF-A0A9D5IMI6-F1
#
_entry.id   AF-A0A9D5IMI6-F1
#
_cell.length_a   1.000
_cell.length_b   1.000
_cell.length_c   1.000
_cell.angle_alpha   90.00
_cell.angle_beta   90.00
_cell.angle_gamma   90.00
#
_symmetry.space_group_name_H-M   'P 1'
#
loop_
_entity.id
_entity.type
_entity.pdbx_description
1 polymer ?
#
loop_
_entity_poly.entity_id
_entity_poly.type
_entity_poly.pdbx_seq_one_letter_code
_entity_poly.pdbx_strand_id
1 'polypeptide(L)'
;MTKPTTPHKEPETSKEAKRMAIAILDVMAGSRTPQQAAEALGVSLPRYYQLETRALTGLLLACETQPRGRRSSAETELASARKEADRLRRELTRYQSLVRLTQRTAGVPAPTPTKVGKRKRKPVVRAMRRAEELRVRAGSEPPGEGGQG
;
A
#
# COMPACT_ATOMS: atom_id res chain seq x y z
N MET A 1 37.04 -6.31 26.86
CA MET A 1 36.90 -5.07 26.07
C MET A 1 35.42 -4.82 25.82
N THR A 2 34.77 -4.02 26.67
CA THR A 2 33.36 -3.62 26.54
C THR A 2 33.25 -2.48 25.52
N LYS A 3 32.37 -2.64 24.52
CA LYS A 3 32.12 -1.60 23.50
C LYS A 3 31.58 -0.33 24.18
N PRO A 4 31.96 0.88 23.70
CA PRO A 4 31.44 2.13 24.25
C PRO A 4 29.92 2.20 24.03
N THR A 5 29.18 2.42 25.11
CA THR A 5 27.74 2.68 25.11
C THR A 5 27.49 3.95 24.31
N THR A 6 26.89 3.82 23.12
CA THR A 6 26.42 4.97 22.34
C THR A 6 25.46 5.80 23.19
N PRO A 7 25.63 7.14 23.26
CA PRO A 7 24.72 7.98 24.02
C PRO A 7 23.31 7.82 23.46
N HIS A 8 22.34 7.53 24.35
CA HIS A 8 20.94 7.50 23.97
C HIS A 8 20.55 8.92 23.50
N LYS A 9 20.32 9.08 22.19
CA LYS A 9 19.79 10.32 21.65
C LYS A 9 18.35 10.47 22.17
N GLU A 10 18.11 11.47 23.02
CA GLU A 10 16.76 11.73 23.50
C GLU A 10 15.83 11.99 22.31
N PRO A 11 14.61 11.44 22.33
CA PRO A 11 13.65 11.71 21.28
C PRO A 11 13.30 13.20 21.28
N GLU A 12 13.43 13.83 20.12
CA GLU A 12 13.01 15.20 19.88
C GLU A 12 11.49 15.29 20.09
N THR A 13 11.08 15.75 21.28
CA THR A 13 9.68 15.83 21.72
C THR A 13 9.26 17.28 21.94
N SER A 14 8.02 17.59 21.58
CA SER A 14 7.50 18.96 21.69
C SER A 14 7.39 19.41 23.16
N LYS A 15 7.49 20.71 23.39
CA LYS A 15 7.31 21.31 24.73
C LYS A 15 5.91 21.01 25.31
N GLU A 16 4.91 20.88 24.45
CA GLU A 16 3.54 20.52 24.84
C GLU A 16 3.47 19.07 25.31
N ALA A 17 4.10 18.13 24.59
CA ALA A 17 4.18 16.74 25.01
C ALA A 17 4.85 16.58 26.38
N LYS A 18 5.94 17.32 26.62
CA LYS A 18 6.62 17.35 27.92
C LYS A 18 5.71 17.89 29.03
N ARG A 19 5.00 18.99 28.80
CA ARG A 19 4.04 19.56 29.76
C ARG A 19 2.92 18.58 30.11
N MET A 20 2.38 17.90 29.11
CA MET A 20 1.34 16.88 29.32
C MET A 20 1.85 15.68 30.11
N ALA A 21 3.05 15.19 29.79
CA ALA A 21 3.67 14.08 30.52
C ALA A 21 3.90 14.42 32.01
N ILE A 22 4.41 15.62 32.30
CA ILE A 22 4.59 16.09 33.69
C ILE A 22 3.25 16.11 34.43
N ALA A 23 2.22 16.71 33.84
CA ALA A 23 0.90 16.81 34.49
C ALA A 23 0.29 15.43 34.80
N ILE A 24 0.46 14.45 33.91
CA ILE A 24 0.00 13.08 34.13
C ILE A 24 0.81 12.41 35.25
N LEU A 25 2.14 12.57 35.25
CA LEU A 25 3.00 12.02 36.30
C LEU A 25 2.72 12.63 37.67
N ASP A 26 2.46 13.94 37.75
CA ASP A 26 2.07 14.62 38.99
C ASP A 26 0.76 14.04 39.57
N VAL A 27 -0.20 13.69 38.71
CA VAL A 27 -1.46 13.04 39.12
C VAL A 27 -1.20 11.61 39.59
N MET A 28 -0.40 10.83 38.85
CA MET A 28 -0.04 9.47 39.25
C MET A 28 0.77 9.43 40.56
N ALA A 29 1.58 10.46 40.81
CA ALA A 29 2.34 10.63 42.04
C ALA A 29 1.48 11.15 43.21
N GLY A 30 0.19 11.46 42.98
CA GLY A 30 -0.72 12.02 43.98
C GLY A 30 -0.44 13.47 44.37
N SER A 31 0.45 14.16 43.64
CA SER A 31 0.81 15.57 43.89
C SER A 31 -0.22 16.55 43.32
N ARG A 32 -1.11 16.09 42.44
CA ARG A 32 -2.16 16.89 41.79
C ARG A 32 -3.39 16.02 41.56
N THR A 33 -4.60 16.61 41.57
CA THR A 33 -5.82 15.88 41.17
C THR A 33 -6.01 15.92 39.65
N PRO A 34 -6.78 14.98 39.05
CA PRO A 34 -7.12 15.03 37.62
C PRO A 34 -7.74 16.36 37.18
N GLN A 35 -8.57 16.96 38.03
CA GLN A 35 -9.19 18.25 37.77
C GLN A 35 -8.18 19.39 37.74
N GLN A 36 -7.27 19.46 38.73
CA GLN A 36 -6.19 20.44 38.75
C GLN A 36 -5.24 20.29 37.56
N ALA A 37 -4.99 19.05 37.11
CA ALA A 37 -4.18 18.79 35.93
C ALA A 37 -4.89 19.24 34.63
N ALA A 38 -6.19 18.99 34.50
CA ALA A 38 -6.99 19.47 33.38
C ALA A 38 -6.98 21.00 33.29
N GLU A 39 -7.17 21.70 34.42
CA GLU A 39 -7.10 23.15 34.51
C GLU A 39 -5.71 23.69 34.13
N ALA A 40 -4.64 23.10 34.67
CA ALA A 40 -3.26 23.49 34.34
C ALA A 40 -2.89 23.29 32.86
N LEU A 41 -3.50 22.30 32.20
CA LEU A 41 -3.34 22.04 30.77
C LEU A 41 -4.31 22.83 29.89
N GLY A 42 -5.29 23.55 30.48
CA GLY A 42 -6.31 24.28 29.73
C GLY A 42 -7.27 23.39 28.94
N VAL A 43 -7.55 22.18 29.42
CA VAL A 43 -8.45 21.21 28.78
C VAL A 43 -9.60 20.83 29.70
N SER A 44 -10.68 20.28 29.13
CA SER A 44 -11.77 19.73 29.94
C SER A 44 -11.34 18.44 30.66
N LEU A 45 -11.96 18.15 31.80
CA LEU A 45 -11.69 16.92 32.56
C LEU A 45 -11.86 15.63 31.75
N PRO A 46 -12.91 15.46 30.90
CA PRO A 46 -13.01 14.29 30.03
C PRO A 46 -11.84 14.18 29.03
N ARG A 47 -11.35 15.32 28.52
CA ARG A 47 -10.19 15.32 27.61
C ARG A 47 -8.91 14.94 28.36
N TYR A 48 -8.74 15.36 29.60
CA TYR A 48 -7.63 14.92 30.44
C TYR A 48 -7.59 13.38 30.56
N TYR A 49 -8.71 12.73 30.90
CA TYR A 49 -8.75 11.26 30.99
C TYR A 49 -8.43 10.54 29.68
N GLN A 50 -8.81 11.12 28.53
CA GLN A 50 -8.41 10.59 27.22
C GLN A 50 -6.89 10.67 27.01
N LEU A 51 -6.28 11.80 27.39
CA LEU A 51 -4.83 12.00 27.29
C LEU A 51 -4.06 11.05 28.21
N GLU A 52 -4.53 10.90 29.44
CA GLU A 52 -3.98 9.96 30.43
C GLU A 52 -4.03 8.51 29.92
N THR A 53 -5.20 8.07 29.44
CA THR A 53 -5.37 6.72 28.86
C THR A 53 -4.39 6.48 27.70
N ARG A 54 -4.26 7.47 26.80
CA ARG A 54 -3.33 7.38 25.66
C ARG A 54 -1.88 7.29 26.12
N ALA A 55 -1.49 8.10 27.11
CA ALA A 55 -0.14 8.11 27.65
C ALA A 55 0.22 6.77 28.30
N LEU A 56 -0.68 6.23 29.13
CA LEU A 56 -0.49 4.94 29.79
C LEU A 56 -0.41 3.79 28.79
N THR A 57 -1.23 3.83 27.73
CA THR A 57 -1.15 2.84 26.65
C THR A 57 0.22 2.89 25.96
N GLY A 58 0.73 4.09 25.66
CA GLY A 58 2.07 4.26 25.09
C GLY A 58 3.18 3.75 26.02
N LEU A 59 3.05 3.99 27.33
CA LEU A 59 3.97 3.48 28.34
C LEU A 59 3.99 1.95 28.36
N LEU A 60 2.82 1.31 28.36
CA LEU A 60 2.70 -0.15 28.33
C LEU A 60 3.38 -0.73 27.08
N LEU A 61 3.11 -0.17 25.90
CA LEU A 61 3.75 -0.57 24.65
C LEU A 61 5.27 -0.40 24.67
N ALA A 62 5.77 0.65 25.35
CA ALA A 62 7.20 0.87 25.51
C ALA A 62 7.85 -0.13 26.49
N CYS A 63 7.08 -0.60 27.48
CA CYS A 63 7.50 -1.63 28.43
C CYS A 63 7.44 -3.05 27.84
N GLU A 64 6.71 -3.27 26.74
CA GLU A 64 6.71 -4.57 26.08
C GLU A 64 8.13 -4.95 25.62
N THR A 65 8.53 -6.18 25.94
CA THR A 65 9.82 -6.72 25.50
C THR A 65 9.86 -6.74 23.98
N GLN A 66 10.73 -5.92 23.39
CA GLN A 66 10.93 -5.93 21.95
C GLN A 66 11.51 -7.30 21.55
N PRO A 67 10.87 -8.03 20.62
CA PRO A 67 11.36 -9.33 20.19
C PRO A 67 12.77 -9.17 19.62
N ARG A 68 13.67 -10.02 20.10
CA ARG A 68 15.09 -9.99 19.75
C ARG A 68 15.26 -10.38 18.28
N GLY A 69 15.98 -9.55 17.51
CA GLY A 69 16.38 -9.87 16.14
C GLY A 69 16.18 -8.72 15.14
N ARG A 70 16.71 -8.90 13.92
CA ARG A 70 16.55 -7.93 12.84
C ARG A 70 15.15 -8.06 12.25
N ARG A 71 14.29 -7.07 12.49
CA ARG A 71 13.00 -6.94 11.80
C ARG A 71 13.13 -6.01 10.60
N SER A 72 12.37 -6.31 9.54
CA SER A 72 12.05 -5.33 8.52
C SER A 72 11.31 -4.20 9.22
N SER A 73 11.89 -3.00 9.21
CA SER A 73 11.15 -1.82 9.67
C SER A 73 10.11 -1.45 8.62
N ALA A 74 9.08 -0.72 9.02
CA ALA A 74 8.09 -0.18 8.07
C ALA A 74 8.78 0.56 6.90
N GLU A 75 9.90 1.24 7.15
CA GLU A 75 10.69 1.90 6.11
C GLU A 75 11.35 0.90 5.15
N THR A 76 11.81 -0.24 5.65
CA THR A 76 12.45 -1.28 4.84
C THR A 76 11.44 -2.01 3.96
N GLU A 77 10.25 -2.30 4.50
CA GLU A 77 9.12 -2.90 3.78
C GLU A 77 8.58 -1.94 2.72
N LEU A 78 8.49 -0.67 3.06
CA LEU A 78 8.07 0.37 2.12
C LEU A 78 9.11 0.52 0.99
N ALA A 79 10.40 0.44 1.31
CA ALA A 79 11.45 0.46 0.31
C ALA A 79 11.42 -0.77 -0.62
N SER A 80 11.16 -1.98 -0.09
CA SER A 80 11.02 -3.18 -0.92
C SER A 80 9.78 -3.11 -1.81
N ALA A 81 8.63 -2.69 -1.25
CA ALA A 81 7.39 -2.53 -2.01
C ALA A 81 7.53 -1.49 -3.13
N ARG A 82 8.24 -0.38 -2.89
CA ARG A 82 8.55 0.62 -3.93
C ARG A 82 9.40 0.03 -5.06
N LYS A 83 10.44 -0.74 -4.73
CA LYS A 83 11.29 -1.42 -5.74
C LYS A 83 10.49 -2.40 -6.59
N GLU A 84 9.59 -3.16 -5.97
CA GLU A 84 8.70 -4.08 -6.68
C GLU A 84 7.74 -3.34 -7.60
N ALA A 85 7.11 -2.25 -7.14
CA ALA A 85 6.24 -1.44 -7.97
C ALA A 85 6.97 -0.88 -9.21
N ASP A 86 8.20 -0.41 -9.04
CA ASP A 86 9.00 0.10 -10.17
C ASP A 86 9.42 -1.00 -11.13
N ARG A 87 9.78 -2.19 -10.62
CA ARG A 87 10.04 -3.37 -11.45
C ARG A 87 8.81 -3.75 -12.28
N LEU A 88 7.66 -3.87 -11.64
CA LEU A 88 6.40 -4.26 -12.30
C LEU A 88 5.98 -3.23 -13.35
N ARG A 89 6.18 -1.92 -13.09
CA ARG A 89 5.92 -0.87 -14.09
C ARG A 89 6.78 -1.04 -15.34
N ARG A 90 8.07 -1.33 -15.20
CA ARG A 90 8.98 -1.57 -16.33
C ARG A 90 8.57 -2.81 -17.13
N GLU A 91 8.23 -3.89 -16.43
CA GLU A 91 7.74 -5.12 -17.07
C GLU A 91 6.43 -4.86 -17.83
N LEU A 92 5.49 -4.11 -17.24
CA LEU A 92 4.24 -3.71 -17.88
C LEU A 92 4.50 -2.90 -19.16
N THR A 93 5.38 -1.89 -19.12
CA THR A 93 5.77 -1.12 -20.31
C THR A 93 6.36 -2.01 -21.39
N ARG A 94 7.23 -2.96 -21.01
CA ARG A 94 7.82 -3.92 -21.95
C ARG A 94 6.74 -4.78 -22.60
N TYR A 95 5.82 -5.36 -21.83
CA TYR A 95 4.73 -6.17 -22.37
C TYR A 95 3.79 -5.35 -23.27
N GLN A 96 3.48 -4.11 -22.89
CA GLN A 96 2.69 -3.21 -23.75
C GLN A 96 3.40 -2.92 -25.08
N SER A 97 4.71 -2.69 -25.05
CA SER A 97 5.49 -2.46 -26.28
C SER A 97 5.48 -3.69 -27.18
N LEU A 98 5.62 -4.89 -26.61
CA LEU A 98 5.58 -6.15 -27.34
C LEU A 98 4.20 -6.36 -27.97
N VAL A 99 3.11 -6.14 -27.23
CA VAL A 99 1.73 -6.24 -27.74
C VAL A 99 1.48 -5.26 -28.89
N ARG A 100 1.98 -4.03 -28.78
CA ARG A 100 1.85 -3.04 -29.88
C ARG A 100 2.61 -3.46 -31.13
N LEU A 101 3.79 -4.06 -30.97
CA LEU A 101 4.58 -4.57 -32.09
C LEU A 101 3.86 -5.73 -32.78
N THR A 102 3.36 -6.72 -32.02
CA THR A 102 2.64 -7.87 -32.58
C THR A 102 1.34 -7.47 -33.27
N GLN A 103 0.60 -6.50 -32.72
CA GLN A 103 -0.58 -5.92 -33.37
C GLN A 103 -0.21 -5.28 -34.70
N ARG A 104 0.88 -4.50 -34.74
CA ARG A 104 1.37 -3.87 -35.96
C ARG A 104 1.76 -4.89 -37.02
N THR A 105 2.49 -5.94 -36.66
CA THR A 105 2.88 -7.00 -37.62
C THR A 105 1.69 -7.81 -38.11
N ALA A 106 0.66 -7.98 -37.29
CA ALA A 106 -0.58 -8.68 -37.66
C ALA A 106 -1.60 -7.79 -38.43
N GLY A 107 -1.25 -6.53 -38.74
CA GLY A 107 -2.15 -5.59 -39.42
C GLY A 107 -3.34 -5.14 -38.56
N VAL A 108 -3.30 -5.38 -37.24
CA VAL A 108 -4.35 -4.98 -36.30
C VAL A 108 -4.04 -3.57 -35.79
N PRO A 109 -4.95 -2.59 -35.95
CA PRO A 109 -4.71 -1.23 -35.46
C PRO A 109 -4.58 -1.22 -33.93
N ALA A 110 -3.61 -0.48 -33.41
CA ALA A 110 -3.36 -0.38 -31.98
C ALA A 110 -4.61 0.16 -31.25
N PRO A 111 -4.98 -0.40 -30.08
CA PRO A 111 -6.15 0.03 -29.34
C PRO A 111 -5.97 1.46 -28.84
N THR A 112 -6.78 2.39 -29.35
CA THR A 112 -6.88 3.76 -28.83
C THR A 112 -7.53 3.74 -27.45
N PRO A 113 -7.06 4.54 -26.48
CA PRO A 113 -7.69 4.62 -25.16
C PRO A 113 -9.15 5.08 -25.31
N THR A 114 -10.10 4.22 -24.95
CA THR A 114 -11.53 4.52 -25.06
C THR A 114 -11.92 5.58 -24.04
N LYS A 115 -12.37 6.74 -24.51
CA LYS A 115 -13.09 7.73 -23.69
C LYS A 115 -14.32 7.04 -23.08
N VAL A 116 -14.50 7.17 -21.77
CA VAL A 116 -15.57 6.52 -21.01
C VAL A 116 -16.90 7.20 -21.39
N GLY A 117 -17.73 6.51 -22.19
CA GLY A 117 -19.02 6.99 -22.63
C GLY A 117 -19.97 5.85 -22.98
N LYS A 118 -21.09 5.80 -22.25
CA LYS A 118 -22.31 4.96 -22.30
C LYS A 118 -22.13 3.43 -22.49
N ARG A 119 -22.90 2.67 -21.69
CA ARG A 119 -22.84 1.21 -21.51
C ARG A 119 -22.89 0.45 -22.85
N LYS A 120 -21.71 0.05 -23.35
CA LYS A 120 -21.57 -0.78 -24.56
C LYS A 120 -21.85 -2.25 -24.22
N ARG A 121 -22.63 -2.93 -25.07
CA ARG A 121 -22.94 -4.36 -24.97
C ARG A 121 -21.65 -5.17 -24.81
N LYS A 122 -21.65 -6.18 -23.91
CA LYS A 122 -20.48 -6.96 -23.45
C LYS A 122 -19.66 -7.51 -24.64
N PRO A 123 -18.51 -6.88 -24.98
CA PRO A 123 -17.72 -7.22 -26.17
C PRO A 123 -17.16 -8.65 -26.14
N VAL A 124 -16.91 -9.18 -24.95
CA VAL A 124 -16.37 -10.52 -24.70
C VAL A 124 -17.22 -11.61 -25.36
N VAL A 125 -18.56 -11.53 -25.25
CA VAL A 125 -19.46 -12.54 -25.82
C VAL A 125 -19.42 -12.53 -27.36
N ARG A 126 -19.31 -11.34 -27.96
CA ARG A 126 -19.24 -11.20 -29.42
C ARG A 126 -17.88 -11.65 -29.98
N ALA A 127 -16.79 -11.33 -29.28
CA ALA A 127 -15.44 -11.73 -29.67
C ALA A 127 -15.26 -13.25 -29.60
N MET A 128 -15.76 -13.88 -28.53
CA MET A 128 -15.71 -15.34 -28.36
C MET A 128 -16.50 -16.06 -29.46
N ARG A 129 -17.73 -15.60 -29.75
CA ARG A 129 -18.54 -16.16 -30.85
C ARG A 129 -17.86 -16.04 -32.22
N ARG A 130 -17.22 -14.90 -32.50
CA ARG A 130 -16.47 -14.70 -33.76
C ARG A 130 -15.19 -15.52 -33.84
N ALA A 131 -14.49 -15.71 -32.73
CA ALA A 131 -13.31 -16.57 -32.66
C ALA A 131 -13.69 -18.04 -32.93
N GLU A 132 -14.84 -18.47 -32.44
CA GLU A 132 -15.39 -19.80 -32.71
C GLU A 132 -15.77 -19.98 -34.19
N GLU A 133 -16.46 -19.01 -34.79
CA GLU A 133 -16.79 -19.03 -36.23
C GLU A 133 -15.54 -19.05 -37.14
N LEU A 134 -14.46 -18.35 -36.76
CA LEU A 134 -13.20 -18.36 -37.51
C LEU A 134 -12.46 -19.71 -37.41
N ARG A 135 -12.52 -20.36 -36.25
CA ARG A 135 -11.95 -21.70 -36.06
C ARG A 135 -12.68 -22.76 -36.89
N VAL A 136 -14.01 -22.68 -36.96
CA VAL A 136 -14.83 -23.56 -37.81
C VAL A 136 -14.47 -23.37 -39.28
N ARG A 137 -14.35 -22.11 -39.74
CA ARG A 137 -13.99 -21.78 -41.13
C ARG A 137 -12.56 -22.18 -41.51
N ALA A 138 -11.61 -22.06 -40.59
CA ALA A 138 -10.23 -22.51 -40.79
C ALA A 138 -10.10 -24.05 -40.83
N GLY A 139 -11.04 -24.77 -40.23
CA GLY A 139 -11.15 -26.22 -40.33
C GLY A 139 -11.92 -26.72 -41.57
N SER A 140 -12.40 -25.82 -42.43
CA SER A 140 -13.18 -26.14 -43.63
C SER A 140 -12.54 -25.54 -44.90
N GLU A 141 -11.31 -25.92 -45.23
CA GLU A 141 -10.82 -25.82 -46.62
C GLU A 141 -11.30 -27.08 -47.38
N PRO A 142 -12.01 -26.95 -48.53
CA PRO A 142 -12.35 -28.11 -49.34
C PRO A 142 -11.11 -28.58 -50.14
N PRO A 143 -10.93 -29.90 -50.37
CA PRO A 143 -9.89 -30.38 -51.26
C PRO A 143 -10.20 -29.91 -52.69
N GLY A 144 -9.28 -29.15 -53.29
CA GLY A 144 -9.34 -28.80 -54.70
C GLY A 144 -9.09 -30.02 -55.57
N GLU A 145 -10.02 -30.32 -56.46
CA GLU A 145 -9.87 -31.30 -57.54
C GLU A 145 -8.81 -30.86 -58.56
N GLY A 146 -8.02 -31.83 -59.03
CA GLY A 146 -7.12 -31.65 -60.17
C GLY A 146 -6.47 -32.95 -60.63
N GLY A 147 -7.03 -33.59 -61.67
CA GLY A 147 -6.23 -34.23 -62.73
C GLY A 147 -6.22 -35.75 -62.88
N GLN A 148 -7.12 -36.24 -63.74
CA GLN A 148 -6.92 -37.23 -64.83
C GLN A 148 -6.33 -38.62 -64.56
N GLY A 149 -7.13 -39.63 -64.92
CA GLY A 149 -6.77 -41.00 -65.30
C GLY A 149 -7.95 -41.63 -66.03
#